data_AF-A0AAD4NCC8-F1
#
_entry.id   AF-A0AAD4NCC8-F1
#
_cell.length_a   1.000
_cell.length_b   1.000
_cell.length_c   1.000
_cell.angle_alpha   90.00
_cell.angle_beta   90.00
_cell.angle_gamma   90.00
#
_symmetry.space_group_name_H-M   'P 1'
#
loop_
_entity.id
_entity.type
_entity.pdbx_description
1 polymer ?
#
loop_
_entity_poly.entity_id
_entity_poly.type
_entity_poly.pdbx_seq_one_letter_code
_entity_poly.pdbx_strand_id
1 'polypeptide(L)'
;MSDNEFSDNEIDVESAASPSLSGNAPIHDSKRQARAQHNALERRRRDNIKDMYTSLKDEIPNFSNDRASRAQILKKTIEQIQDSNAEVEELNRELKQIEETNQKLRAQIQEKQASTDTPQSNTPSGSQ
;
A
#
# COMPACT_ATOMS: atom_id res chain seq x y z
N MET A 1 20.97 -27.18 2.67
CA MET A 1 20.63 -26.77 4.05
C MET A 1 19.16 -27.04 4.21
N SER A 2 18.82 -28.06 4.99
CA SER A 2 17.46 -28.52 5.25
C SER A 2 17.10 -28.08 6.65
N ASP A 3 16.18 -27.11 6.73
CA ASP A 3 15.59 -26.59 7.95
C ASP A 3 14.71 -27.65 8.60
N ASN A 4 15.05 -28.05 9.82
CA ASN A 4 14.14 -28.85 10.65
C ASN A 4 14.45 -28.66 12.15
N GLU A 5 14.35 -27.41 12.63
CA GLU A 5 14.31 -27.10 14.06
C GLU A 5 13.23 -26.04 14.32
N PHE A 6 11.99 -26.48 14.45
CA PHE A 6 11.03 -25.79 15.31
C PHE A 6 10.50 -26.81 16.28
N SER A 7 11.03 -26.73 17.50
CA SER A 7 10.73 -27.58 18.64
C SER A 7 9.22 -27.57 18.90
N ASP A 8 8.61 -28.74 18.70
CA ASP A 8 7.30 -29.10 19.23
C ASP A 8 7.47 -29.25 20.75
N ASN A 9 7.28 -28.15 21.45
CA ASN A 9 7.34 -28.13 22.90
C ASN A 9 6.01 -28.72 23.44
N GLU A 10 5.91 -30.05 23.43
CA GLU A 10 4.87 -30.80 24.12
C GLU A 10 4.80 -30.31 25.57
N ILE A 11 3.70 -29.61 25.90
CA ILE A 11 3.37 -29.30 27.29
C ILE A 11 2.81 -30.60 27.86
N ASP A 12 3.70 -31.35 28.50
CA ASP A 12 3.39 -32.55 29.25
C ASP A 12 2.56 -32.16 30.48
N VAL A 13 1.23 -32.16 30.33
CA VAL A 13 0.31 -31.95 31.46
C VAL A 13 0.18 -33.29 32.19
N GLU A 14 1.16 -33.56 33.04
CA GLU A 14 1.19 -34.72 33.92
C GLU A 14 -0.06 -34.71 34.83
N SER A 15 -1.07 -35.47 34.42
CA SER A 15 -2.30 -35.67 35.18
C SER A 15 -2.03 -36.67 36.31
N ALA A 16 -1.52 -36.18 37.43
CA ALA A 16 -1.45 -36.94 38.68
C ALA A 16 -2.88 -37.24 39.17
N ALA A 17 -3.39 -38.40 38.77
CA ALA A 17 -4.67 -38.93 39.22
C ALA A 17 -4.60 -39.28 40.71
N SER A 18 -5.25 -38.48 41.55
CA SER A 18 -5.67 -38.89 42.91
C SER A 18 -7.14 -39.29 42.88
N PRO A 19 -7.54 -40.46 43.41
CA PRO A 19 -8.91 -40.91 43.32
C PRO A 19 -9.78 -40.32 44.43
N SER A 20 -11.04 -40.08 44.07
CA SER A 20 -12.20 -39.84 44.94
C SER A 20 -12.29 -38.48 45.64
N LEU A 21 -13.13 -37.60 45.09
CA LEU A 21 -14.32 -37.08 45.79
C LEU A 21 -15.27 -36.41 44.78
N SER A 22 -16.56 -36.69 44.96
CA SER A 22 -17.73 -36.17 44.25
C SER A 22 -17.63 -34.68 43.85
N GLY A 23 -17.72 -34.38 42.54
CA GLY A 23 -17.81 -33.01 42.05
C GLY A 23 -17.27 -32.79 40.63
N ASN A 24 -17.77 -33.54 39.64
CA ASN A 24 -17.23 -33.54 38.27
C ASN A 24 -17.62 -32.31 37.41
N ALA A 25 -17.99 -31.18 38.03
CA ALA A 25 -18.51 -29.99 37.36
C ALA A 25 -17.46 -28.90 36.99
N PRO A 26 -16.42 -28.58 37.81
CA PRO A 26 -15.66 -27.33 37.62
C PRO A 26 -14.58 -27.40 36.53
N ILE A 27 -14.03 -28.59 36.22
CA ILE A 27 -12.96 -28.74 35.21
C ILE A 27 -13.51 -28.68 33.78
N HIS A 28 -14.71 -29.26 33.57
CA HIS A 28 -15.38 -29.20 32.27
C HIS A 28 -15.80 -27.77 31.92
N ASP A 29 -16.22 -27.00 32.92
CA ASP A 29 -16.59 -25.59 32.76
C ASP A 29 -15.39 -24.71 32.40
N SER A 30 -14.22 -24.93 33.00
CA SER A 30 -12.99 -24.20 32.64
C SER A 30 -12.56 -24.46 31.19
N LYS A 31 -12.56 -25.73 30.74
CA LYS A 31 -12.23 -26.07 29.33
C LYS A 31 -13.26 -25.49 28.35
N ARG A 32 -14.55 -25.48 28.73
CA ARG A 32 -15.62 -24.87 27.94
C ARG A 32 -15.47 -23.34 27.87
N GLN A 33 -15.09 -22.70 28.97
CA GLN A 33 -14.85 -21.27 29.04
C GLN A 33 -13.64 -20.85 28.19
N ALA A 34 -12.54 -21.61 28.24
CA ALA A 34 -11.36 -21.38 27.40
C ALA A 34 -11.70 -21.45 25.91
N ARG A 35 -12.48 -22.47 25.49
CA ARG A 35 -12.98 -22.56 24.10
C ARG A 35 -13.89 -21.40 23.72
N ALA A 36 -14.77 -20.96 24.63
CA ALA A 36 -15.66 -19.82 24.39
C ALA A 36 -14.87 -18.51 24.23
N GLN A 37 -13.86 -18.28 25.07
CA GLN A 37 -12.96 -17.13 24.95
C GLN A 37 -12.18 -17.15 23.64
N HIS A 38 -11.61 -18.29 23.27
CA HIS A 38 -10.94 -18.47 21.98
C HIS A 38 -11.87 -18.17 20.79
N ASN A 39 -13.09 -18.70 20.81
CA ASN A 39 -14.09 -18.45 19.76
C ASN A 39 -14.49 -16.96 19.68
N ALA A 40 -14.60 -16.29 20.83
CA ALA A 40 -14.88 -14.86 20.89
C ALA A 40 -13.74 -14.03 20.28
N LEU A 41 -12.48 -14.38 20.61
CA LEU A 41 -11.30 -13.73 20.05
C LEU A 41 -11.23 -13.90 18.53
N GLU A 42 -11.43 -15.12 18.03
CA GLU A 42 -11.38 -15.39 16.60
C GLU A 42 -12.54 -14.70 15.85
N ARG A 43 -13.72 -14.57 16.47
CA ARG A 43 -14.82 -13.77 15.90
C ARG A 43 -14.40 -12.32 15.73
N ARG A 44 -13.80 -11.70 16.77
CA ARG A 44 -13.28 -10.33 16.69
C ARG A 44 -12.21 -10.19 15.61
N ARG A 45 -11.31 -11.17 15.48
CA ARG A 45 -10.29 -11.18 14.41
C ARG A 45 -10.93 -11.20 13.02
N ARG A 46 -11.94 -12.06 12.81
CA ARG A 46 -12.66 -12.15 11.54
C ARG A 46 -13.43 -10.87 11.20
N ASP A 47 -14.06 -10.25 12.20
CA ASP A 47 -14.77 -8.98 12.02
C ASP A 47 -13.78 -7.87 11.62
N ASN A 48 -12.64 -7.76 12.30
CA ASN A 48 -11.59 -6.80 11.93
C ASN A 48 -11.07 -7.00 10.50
N ILE A 49 -10.80 -8.25 10.09
CA ILE A 49 -10.38 -8.55 8.72
C ILE A 49 -11.48 -8.15 7.73
N LYS A 50 -12.74 -8.42 8.04
CA LYS A 50 -13.87 -8.05 7.18
C LYS A 50 -13.96 -6.53 7.02
N ASP A 51 -13.75 -5.78 8.09
CA ASP A 51 -13.73 -4.31 8.06
C ASP A 51 -12.57 -3.83 7.17
N MET A 52 -11.36 -4.40 7.33
CA MET A 52 -10.21 -4.07 6.46
C MET A 52 -10.50 -4.33 4.98
N TYR A 53 -11.16 -5.45 4.63
CA TYR A 53 -11.56 -5.72 3.24
C TYR A 53 -12.60 -4.72 2.72
N THR A 54 -13.47 -4.22 3.60
CA THR A 54 -14.48 -3.20 3.25
C THR A 54 -13.80 -1.86 3.00
N SER A 55 -12.92 -1.41 3.91
CA SER A 55 -12.13 -0.20 3.70
C SER A 55 -11.26 -0.29 2.44
N LEU A 56 -10.59 -1.43 2.22
CA LEU A 56 -9.78 -1.63 1.02
C LEU A 56 -10.61 -1.55 -0.26
N LYS A 57 -11.84 -2.07 -0.24
CA LYS A 57 -12.77 -1.99 -1.35
C LYS A 57 -13.11 -0.54 -1.70
N ASP A 58 -13.37 0.26 -0.68
CA ASP A 58 -13.81 1.65 -0.83
C ASP A 58 -12.70 2.57 -1.36
N GLU A 59 -11.43 2.23 -1.11
CA GLU A 59 -10.25 2.93 -1.65
C GLU A 59 -9.99 2.65 -3.14
N ILE A 60 -10.64 1.64 -3.74
CA ILE A 60 -10.42 1.29 -5.16
C ILE A 60 -11.35 2.15 -6.04
N PRO A 61 -10.80 2.99 -6.94
CA PRO A 61 -11.60 3.81 -7.84
C PRO A 61 -12.52 2.96 -8.73
N ASN A 62 -13.76 3.42 -8.93
CA ASN A 62 -14.75 2.79 -9.81
C ASN A 62 -15.11 1.34 -9.47
N PHE A 63 -14.84 0.88 -8.24
CA PHE A 63 -15.17 -0.47 -7.81
C PHE A 63 -16.58 -0.58 -7.22
N SER A 64 -17.59 -0.55 -8.08
CA SER A 64 -19.02 -0.46 -7.71
C SER A 64 -19.69 -1.80 -7.35
N ASN A 65 -18.94 -2.88 -7.16
CA ASN A 65 -19.54 -4.18 -6.89
C ASN A 65 -19.78 -4.41 -5.39
N ASP A 66 -21.02 -4.18 -4.95
CA ASP A 66 -21.48 -4.43 -3.58
C ASP A 66 -21.29 -5.86 -3.09
N ARG A 67 -21.15 -6.83 -3.99
CA ARG A 67 -20.93 -8.25 -3.67
C ARG A 67 -19.56 -8.77 -4.13
N ALA A 68 -18.56 -7.90 -4.23
CA ALA A 68 -17.21 -8.31 -4.57
C ALA A 68 -16.66 -9.35 -3.57
N SER A 69 -16.12 -10.45 -4.10
CA SER A 69 -15.43 -11.45 -3.27
C SER A 69 -14.07 -10.92 -2.79
N ARG A 70 -13.55 -11.48 -1.69
CA ARG A 70 -12.20 -11.13 -1.17
C ARG A 70 -11.11 -11.26 -2.25
N ALA A 71 -11.16 -12.32 -3.06
CA ALA A 71 -10.21 -12.52 -4.14
C ALA A 71 -10.31 -11.43 -5.22
N GLN A 72 -11.52 -10.98 -5.56
CA GLN A 72 -11.72 -9.88 -6.50
C GLN A 72 -11.22 -8.55 -5.95
N ILE A 73 -11.45 -8.27 -4.66
CA ILE A 73 -10.92 -7.07 -3.99
C ILE A 73 -9.39 -7.07 -4.11
N LEU A 74 -8.73 -8.15 -3.68
CA LEU A 74 -7.26 -8.26 -3.77
C LEU A 74 -6.75 -8.10 -5.21
N LYS A 75 -7.36 -8.79 -6.17
CA LYS A 75 -6.96 -8.71 -7.58
C LYS A 75 -7.08 -7.28 -8.09
N LYS A 76 -8.19 -6.60 -7.80
CA LYS A 76 -8.41 -5.24 -8.29
C LYS A 76 -7.51 -4.23 -7.61
N THR A 77 -7.19 -4.40 -6.32
CA THR A 77 -6.17 -3.60 -5.63
C THR A 77 -4.81 -3.72 -6.31
N ILE A 78 -4.40 -4.94 -6.67
CA ILE A 78 -3.12 -5.17 -7.35
C ILE A 78 -3.09 -4.46 -8.71
N GLU A 79 -4.16 -4.61 -9.50
CA GLU A 79 -4.30 -3.90 -10.79
C GLU A 79 -4.22 -2.38 -10.59
N GLN A 80 -4.94 -1.83 -9.61
CA GLN A 80 -4.94 -0.39 -9.34
C GLN A 80 -3.56 0.14 -8.95
N ILE A 81 -2.81 -0.61 -8.11
CA ILE A 81 -1.43 -0.22 -7.74
C ILE A 81 -0.52 -0.22 -8.97
N GLN A 82 -0.66 -1.22 -9.85
CA GLN A 82 0.13 -1.31 -11.08
C GLN A 82 -0.19 -0.15 -12.03
N ASP A 83 -1.48 0.13 -12.23
CA ASP A 83 -1.95 1.22 -13.08
C ASP A 83 -1.50 2.59 -12.54
N SER A 84 -1.65 2.83 -11.23
CA SER A 84 -1.19 4.06 -10.59
C SER A 84 0.33 4.23 -10.65
N ASN A 85 1.12 3.16 -10.52
CA ASN A 85 2.57 3.25 -10.70
C ASN A 85 2.95 3.59 -12.14
N ALA A 86 2.26 2.99 -13.13
CA ALA A 86 2.49 3.31 -14.53
C ALA A 86 2.10 4.77 -14.86
N GLU A 87 1.02 5.27 -14.29
CA GLU A 87 0.59 6.66 -14.41
C GLU A 87 1.62 7.63 -13.82
N VAL A 88 2.16 7.33 -12.61
CA VAL A 88 3.23 8.12 -12.00
C VAL A 88 4.48 8.17 -12.89
N GLU A 89 4.88 7.04 -13.47
CA GLU A 89 6.02 6.98 -14.39
C GLU A 89 5.80 7.82 -15.64
N GLU A 90 4.60 7.80 -16.22
CA GLU A 90 4.30 8.62 -17.40
C GLU A 90 4.27 10.11 -17.06
N LEU A 91 3.60 10.49 -15.96
CA LEU A 91 3.57 11.87 -15.49
C LEU A 91 4.99 12.42 -15.22
N ASN A 92 5.87 11.60 -14.66
CA ASN A 92 7.27 11.98 -14.46
C ASN A 92 8.02 12.20 -15.78
N ARG A 93 7.73 11.38 -16.81
CA ARG A 93 8.31 11.57 -18.16
C ARG A 93 7.80 12.86 -18.80
N GLU A 94 6.50 13.11 -18.74
CA GLU A 94 5.88 14.32 -19.27
C GLU A 94 6.45 15.57 -18.57
N LEU A 95 6.56 15.53 -17.23
CA LEU A 95 7.14 16.62 -16.45
C LEU A 95 8.56 16.94 -16.92
N LYS A 96 9.41 15.92 -17.09
CA LYS A 96 10.77 16.09 -17.60
C LYS A 96 10.80 16.69 -19.01
N GLN A 97 9.93 16.23 -19.91
CA GLN A 97 9.85 16.78 -21.26
C GLN A 97 9.42 18.26 -21.26
N ILE A 98 8.46 18.61 -20.40
CA ILE A 98 7.98 19.97 -20.22
C ILE A 98 9.09 20.86 -19.65
N GLU A 99 9.87 20.38 -18.68
CA GLU A 99 11.02 21.10 -18.13
C GLU A 99 12.10 21.36 -19.19
N GLU A 100 12.48 20.33 -19.96
CA GLU A 100 13.45 20.47 -21.06
C GLU A 100 12.97 21.46 -22.12
N THR A 101 11.69 21.43 -22.45
CA THR A 101 11.07 22.34 -23.43
C THR A 101 11.06 23.77 -22.90
N ASN A 102 10.66 23.96 -21.64
CA ASN A 102 10.71 25.26 -20.99
C ASN A 102 12.13 25.82 -20.91
N GLN A 103 13.12 24.99 -20.61
CA GLN A 103 14.52 25.41 -20.59
C GLN A 103 14.98 25.89 -21.97
N LYS A 104 14.68 25.14 -23.04
CA LYS A 104 14.99 25.52 -24.42
C LYS A 104 14.32 26.84 -24.82
N LEU A 105 13.04 27.01 -24.48
CA LEU A 105 12.30 28.25 -24.77
C LEU A 105 12.88 29.45 -24.01
N ARG A 106 13.22 29.28 -22.73
CA ARG A 106 13.88 30.34 -21.93
C ARG A 106 15.23 30.74 -22.52
N ALA A 107 16.04 29.78 -22.96
CA ALA A 107 17.32 30.06 -23.62
C ALA A 107 17.13 30.85 -24.93
N GLN A 108 16.16 30.47 -25.77
CA GLN A 108 15.85 31.20 -27.01
C GLN A 108 15.36 32.63 -26.75
N ILE A 109 14.57 32.84 -25.69
CA ILE A 109 14.12 34.18 -25.29
C ILE A 109 15.34 35.04 -24.89
N GLN A 110 16.25 34.49 -24.08
CA GLN A 110 17.45 35.20 -23.64
C GLN A 110 18.36 35.58 -24.81
N GLU A 111 18.57 34.66 -25.76
CA GLU A 111 19.38 34.91 -26.98
C GLU A 111 18.77 36.03 -27.84
N LYS A 112 17.44 36.00 -28.04
CA LYS A 112 16.74 37.04 -28.80
C LYS A 112 16.81 38.40 -28.12
N GLN A 113 16.65 38.46 -26.80
CA GLN A 113 16.78 39.69 -26.01
C GLN A 113 18.21 40.27 -26.09
N ALA A 114 19.23 39.42 -25.97
CA ALA A 114 20.63 39.84 -26.12
C ALA A 114 20.93 40.37 -27.53
N SER A 115 20.30 39.79 -28.56
CA SER A 115 20.47 40.25 -29.95
C SER A 115 19.80 41.60 -30.21
N THR A 116 18.65 41.87 -29.57
CA THR A 116 17.93 43.15 -29.70
C THR A 116 18.57 44.30 -28.92
N ASP A 117 19.34 44.01 -27.87
CA ASP A 117 20.03 45.02 -27.05
C ASP A 117 21.40 45.42 -27.60
N THR A 118 21.81 44.91 -28.77
CA THR A 118 23.02 45.41 -29.45
C THR A 118 22.72 46.78 -30.05
N PRO A 119 23.29 47.90 -29.57
CA PRO A 119 23.06 49.20 -30.16
C PRO A 119 23.66 49.19 -31.57
N GLN A 120 22.85 49.48 -32.58
CA GLN A 120 23.36 49.89 -33.89
C GLN A 120 24.26 51.11 -33.67
N SER A 121 25.57 50.90 -33.61
CA SER A 121 26.56 51.95 -33.78
C SER A 121 26.46 52.42 -35.22
N ASN A 122 25.59 53.40 -35.44
CA ASN A 122 25.55 54.21 -36.65
C ASN A 122 26.95 54.76 -36.91
N THR A 123 27.63 54.18 -37.88
CA THR A 123 28.67 54.86 -38.66
C THR A 123 28.00 55.52 -39.86
N PRO A 124 28.00 56.85 -39.97
CA PRO A 124 28.04 57.50 -41.26
C PRO A 124 29.50 57.82 -41.55
N SER A 125 30.08 57.01 -42.44
CA SER A 125 31.30 57.32 -43.16
C SER A 125 31.06 58.47 -44.13
N GLY A 126 31.96 59.46 -44.12
CA GLY A 126 32.30 60.31 -45.26
C GLY A 126 31.35 61.46 -45.61
N SER A 127 31.84 62.70 -45.55
CA SER A 127 32.57 63.31 -46.69
C SER A 127 32.77 64.81 -46.51
N GLN A 128 34.02 65.22 -46.77
CA GLN A 128 34.52 66.56 -47.16
C GLN A 128 34.54 67.70 -46.13
#